data_AF-A0A2S7SVI3-F1
#
_entry.id   AF-A0A2S7SVI3-F1
#
_cell.length_a   1.000
_cell.length_b   1.000
_cell.length_c   1.000
_cell.angle_alpha   90.00
_cell.angle_beta   90.00
_cell.angle_gamma   90.00
#
_symmetry.space_group_name_H-M   'P 1'
#
loop_
_entity.id
_entity.type
_entity.pdbx_description
1 polymer ?
#
loop_
_entity_poly.entity_id
_entity_poly.type
_entity_poly.pdbx_seq_one_letter_code
_entity_poly.pdbx_strand_id
1 'polypeptide(L)' 'MGGKEDKPENYNVVTYKLKEVDGKTIVTLTQDNVKDEKEKEHATGNWKMVLGKLKEVVENMD' A
#
# COMPACT_ATOMS: atom_id res chain seq x y z
N MET A 1 -11.60 1.05 -24.26
CA MET A 1 -10.70 0.45 -23.25
C MET A 1 -9.36 1.15 -23.38
N GLY A 2 -8.85 1.78 -22.32
CA GLY A 2 -7.63 2.58 -22.40
C GLY A 2 -6.79 2.38 -21.16
N GLY A 3 -5.83 1.46 -21.23
CA GLY A 3 -4.70 1.41 -20.31
C GLY A 3 -3.59 2.30 -20.83
N LYS A 4 -2.65 2.67 -19.96
CA LYS A 4 -1.38 3.23 -20.42
C LYS A 4 -0.57 2.14 -21.12
N GLU A 5 0.40 2.54 -21.94
CA GLU A 5 1.36 1.60 -22.53
C GLU A 5 2.11 0.85 -21.42
N ASP A 6 2.49 -0.39 -21.72
CA ASP A 6 3.26 -1.22 -20.80
C ASP A 6 4.71 -0.73 -20.73
N LYS A 7 4.95 0.27 -19.88
CA LYS A 7 6.24 0.94 -19.72
C LYS A 7 6.51 1.23 -18.25
N PRO A 8 7.77 1.16 -17.78
CA PRO A 8 8.14 1.37 -16.38
C PRO A 8 7.58 2.67 -15.78
N GLU A 9 7.53 3.75 -16.56
CA GLU A 9 7.06 5.06 -16.12
C GLU A 9 5.55 5.09 -15.81
N ASN A 10 4.81 4.07 -16.26
CA ASN A 10 3.37 3.94 -16.06
C ASN A 10 3.00 3.07 -14.84
N TYR A 11 3.98 2.45 -14.18
CA TYR A 11 3.72 1.60 -13.03
C TYR A 11 3.68 2.39 -11.73
N ASN A 12 2.80 1.96 -10.82
CA ASN A 12 2.86 2.38 -9.43
C ASN A 12 3.91 1.52 -8.71
N VAL A 13 4.81 2.15 -7.99
CA VAL A 13 5.78 1.45 -7.14
C VAL A 13 5.25 1.47 -5.71
N VAL A 14 4.93 0.29 -5.18
CA VAL A 14 4.48 0.12 -3.79
C VAL A 14 5.63 -0.44 -2.97
N THR A 15 6.09 0.31 -1.98
CA THR A 15 7.20 -0.07 -1.12
C THR A 15 6.70 -0.36 0.29
N TYR A 16 7.08 -1.52 0.82
CA TYR A 16 6.83 -1.91 2.20
C TYR A 16 8.11 -1.78 3.03
N LYS A 17 8.02 -1.05 4.14
CA LYS A 17 9.07 -0.99 5.15
C LYS A 17 8.56 -1.66 6.43
N LEU A 18 9.28 -2.69 6.86
CA LEU A 18 9.00 -3.41 8.08
C LEU A 18 10.03 -3.02 9.13
N LYS A 19 9.58 -2.70 10.34
CA LYS A 19 10.44 -2.38 11.47
C LYS A 19 9.92 -3.09 12.71
N GLU A 20 10.80 -3.84 13.37
CA GLU A 20 10.50 -4.39 14.69
C GLU A 20 10.55 -3.29 15.76
N VAL A 21 9.54 -3.24 16.62
CA VAL A 21 9.42 -2.33 17.76
C VAL A 21 8.69 -3.08 18.88
N ASP A 22 9.35 -3.25 20.03
CA ASP A 22 8.78 -3.86 21.25
C ASP A 22 8.08 -5.21 21.01
N GLY A 23 8.71 -6.09 20.23
CA GLY A 23 8.17 -7.41 19.87
C GLY A 23 6.99 -7.37 18.89
N LYS A 24 6.69 -6.21 18.31
CA LYS A 24 5.69 -6.03 17.24
C LYS A 24 6.36 -5.59 15.94
N THR A 25 5.69 -5.83 14.81
CA THR A 25 6.14 -5.32 13.51
C THR A 25 5.33 -4.10 13.09
N ILE A 26 5.99 -2.96 12.93
CA ILE A 26 5.42 -1.77 12.29
C ILE A 26 5.62 -1.89 10.78
N VAL A 27 4.52 -1.89 10.04
CA VAL A 27 4.51 -1.87 8.57
C VAL A 27 4.19 -0.46 8.11
N THR A 28 5.06 0.13 7.28
CA THR A 28 4.82 1.38 6.56
C THR A 28 4.76 1.09 5.07
N LEU A 29 3.72 1.57 4.39
CA LEU A 29 3.54 1.46 2.95
C LEU A 29 3.66 2.84 2.32
N THR A 30 4.44 2.96 1.26
CA THR A 30 4.44 4.11 0.36
C THR A 30 4.07 3.67 -1.05
N GLN A 31 3.39 4.54 -1.79
CA GLN A 31 3.08 4.33 -3.20
C GLN A 31 3.49 5.58 -3.97
N ASP A 32 4.29 5.39 -5.02
CA ASP A 32 4.69 6.44 -5.95
C ASP A 32 3.82 6.43 -7.22
N ASN A 33 4.07 7.42 -8.09
CA ASN A 33 3.39 7.60 -9.38
C ASN A 33 1.88 7.87 -9.30
N VAL A 34 1.46 8.57 -8.24
CA VAL A 34 0.08 9.05 -8.09
C VAL A 34 -0.12 10.32 -8.90
N LYS A 35 -1.14 10.35 -9.77
CA LYS A 35 -1.35 11.41 -10.76
C LYS A 35 -1.84 12.72 -10.16
N ASP A 36 -2.72 12.64 -9.17
CA ASP A 36 -3.35 13.80 -8.52
C ASP A 36 -3.79 13.48 -7.08
N GLU A 37 -4.20 14.51 -6.34
CA GLU A 37 -4.62 14.37 -4.93
C GLU A 37 -5.87 13.49 -4.78
N LYS A 38 -6.77 13.45 -5.78
CA LYS A 38 -7.95 12.58 -5.71
C LYS A 38 -7.54 11.12 -5.81
N GLU A 39 -6.65 10.77 -6.73
CA GLU A 39 -6.09 9.42 -6.82
C GLU A 39 -5.34 9.05 -5.54
N LYS A 40 -4.61 10.00 -4.94
CA LYS A 40 -3.91 9.80 -3.66
C LYS A 40 -4.87 9.49 -2.51
N GLU A 41 -5.97 10.22 -2.39
CA GLU A 41 -7.00 9.96 -1.38
C GLU A 41 -7.62 8.58 -1.55
N HIS A 42 -7.98 8.21 -2.78
CA HIS A 42 -8.51 6.88 -3.10
C HIS A 42 -7.50 5.77 -2.79
N ALA A 43 -6.24 5.91 -3.23
CA ALA A 43 -5.18 4.94 -2.97
C ALA A 43 -4.93 4.79 -1.46
N THR A 44 -4.88 5.90 -0.73
CA THR A 44 -4.71 5.91 0.74
C THR A 44 -5.86 5.18 1.44
N GLY A 45 -7.11 5.44 1.05
CA GLY A 45 -8.27 4.75 1.60
C GLY A 45 -8.23 3.24 1.35
N ASN A 46 -7.89 2.85 0.12
CA ASN A 46 -7.76 1.44 -0.26
C ASN A 46 -6.65 0.75 0.54
N TRP A 47 -5.47 1.34 0.64
CA TRP A 47 -4.35 0.76 1.40
C TRP A 47 -4.62 0.70 2.90
N LYS A 48 -5.34 1.67 3.48
CA LYS A 48 -5.80 1.57 4.87
C LYS A 48 -6.69 0.36 5.09
N MET A 49 -7.63 0.08 4.18
CA MET A 49 -8.48 -1.11 4.25
C MET A 49 -7.65 -2.39 4.14
N VAL A 50 -6.73 -2.46 3.17
CA VAL A 50 -5.88 -3.65 2.94
C VAL A 50 -4.99 -3.93 4.14
N LEU A 51 -4.27 -2.92 4.65
CA LEU A 51 -3.39 -3.09 5.81
C LEU A 51 -4.18 -3.41 7.09
N GLY A 52 -5.40 -2.88 7.24
CA GLY A 52 -6.31 -3.25 8.32
C GLY A 52 -6.66 -4.74 8.31
N LYS A 53 -7.11 -5.25 7.15
CA LYS A 53 -7.41 -6.69 6.99
C LYS A 53 -6.18 -7.58 7.13
N LEU A 54 -5.03 -7.13 6.62
CA LEU A 54 -3.77 -7.86 6.79
C LEU A 54 -3.44 -8.01 8.28
N LYS A 55 -3.55 -6.93 9.05
CA LYS A 55 -3.36 -6.94 10.50
C LYS A 55 -4.29 -7.95 11.17
N GLU A 56 -5.59 -7.93 10.83
CA GLU A 56 -6.57 -8.88 11.36
C GLU A 56 -6.19 -10.33 11.08
N VAL A 57 -5.70 -10.65 9.87
CA VAL A 57 -5.30 -12.02 9.51
C VAL A 57 -4.04 -12.45 10.28
N VAL A 58 -3.00 -11.61 10.31
CA VAL A 58 -1.69 -12.02 10.84
C VAL A 58 -1.60 -11.96 12.35
N GLU A 59 -2.41 -11.12 13.01
CA GLU A 59 -2.40 -10.98 14.47
C GLU A 59 -3.46 -11.85 15.16
N ASN A 60 -4.46 -12.36 14.43
CA ASN A 60 -5.49 -13.25 14.97
C ASN A 60 -5.42 -14.69 14.41
N MET A 61 -4.31 -15.06 13.76
CA MET A 61 -4.02 -16.46 13.47
C MET A 61 -3.58 -17.14 14.78
N ASP A 62 -4.44 -18.01 15.32
CA ASP A 62 -4.12 -18.94 16.41
C ASP A 62 -3.05 -19.96 16.00
#